data_AF-A0A0N0NR50-F1
#
_entry.id   AF-A0A0N0NR50-F1
#
_cell.length_a   1.000
_cell.length_b   1.000
_cell.length_c   1.000
_cell.angle_alpha   90.00
_cell.angle_beta   90.00
_cell.angle_gamma   90.00
#
_symmetry.space_group_name_H-M   'P 1'
#
loop_
_entity.id
_entity.type
_entity.pdbx_description
1 polymer ?
#
loop_
_entity_poly.entity_id
_entity_poly.type
_entity_poly.pdbx_seq_one_letter_code
_entity_poly.pdbx_strand_id
1 'polypeptide(L)'
;MARRGTSKSARRNASRAQQKNPLVLDRESLDSATDLGEYSQALERAVYRMFEYADCEGVEVPDEIIKGVVDMWTKLAGNALEAYKENPEDAVDQAMRNEFIRKAEQTLERAQNLQLKGSEGSDDPPAYQLADLMEDLVVVPPPTKPAPVFISDDQAMGSYEFLSRMLSGSGSISRHWYLEAANLGSQPEKPRKIGQGQCGTILLLGCSECVIKVPNSVAKENELYNDAQVHAVVSKAFRSAPVELRSDLYVPEYIGWMTPAMKERWTALATDLPKEYNISTCTYGLVSQHIPPLPAPVRSALADRYCPRRFQQAARDNPENKDCLVRLYLGKREPESHQGSFRLRNFPLLINDIEELNIDPRNFARVMADALAVMHWSANIDGNDVEFVLGSPPVNGIHYANGVGERELQLITKDSPLHRNADVDSNAQTLTMWLLDFNQCSFFDPTNFGPNELKLLTDAFWFNDPYFPRPISDISADQALWREFADRYLYASSRLTESKAPAQFIQTIEEEGAKRRAKVAKHGKDSLFGALAG
;
A
#
# COMPACT_ATOMS: atom_id res chain seq x y z
N MET A 1 -28.12 -57.68 -17.33
CA MET A 1 -28.09 -56.58 -16.35
C MET A 1 -27.05 -55.55 -16.79
N ALA A 2 -27.43 -54.25 -16.75
CA ALA A 2 -26.63 -52.99 -16.80
C ALA A 2 -25.40 -52.94 -17.75
N ARG A 3 -25.29 -52.18 -18.85
CA ARG A 3 -25.75 -50.85 -19.34
C ARG A 3 -25.30 -49.60 -18.56
N ARG A 4 -24.39 -48.87 -19.23
CA ARG A 4 -24.34 -47.41 -19.48
C ARG A 4 -24.16 -46.47 -18.27
N GLY A 5 -22.94 -45.94 -18.09
CA GLY A 5 -22.66 -44.91 -17.08
C GLY A 5 -21.58 -43.86 -17.37
N THR A 6 -20.80 -43.93 -18.45
CA THR A 6 -19.59 -43.08 -18.58
C THR A 6 -19.63 -41.99 -19.66
N SER A 7 -20.67 -41.94 -20.52
CA SER A 7 -20.68 -41.03 -21.68
C SER A 7 -21.27 -39.62 -21.42
N LYS A 8 -21.99 -39.39 -20.31
CA LYS A 8 -22.66 -38.10 -20.04
C LYS A 8 -21.79 -37.08 -19.29
N SER A 9 -20.81 -37.50 -18.50
CA SER A 9 -19.92 -36.59 -17.75
C SER A 9 -18.89 -35.92 -18.67
N ALA A 10 -18.21 -36.71 -19.51
CA ALA A 10 -17.24 -36.19 -20.48
C ALA A 10 -17.86 -35.23 -21.51
N ARG A 11 -19.09 -35.50 -21.97
CA ARG A 11 -19.81 -34.58 -22.87
C ARG A 11 -20.30 -33.30 -22.19
N ARG A 12 -20.51 -33.30 -20.86
CA ARG A 12 -20.92 -32.10 -20.10
C ARG A 12 -19.75 -31.16 -19.84
N ASN A 13 -18.54 -31.70 -19.68
CA ASN A 13 -17.32 -30.90 -19.55
C ASN A 13 -16.84 -30.35 -20.90
N ALA A 14 -16.89 -31.13 -21.99
CA ALA A 14 -16.59 -30.64 -23.34
C ALA A 14 -17.57 -29.55 -23.81
N SER A 15 -18.86 -29.64 -23.42
CA SER A 15 -19.88 -28.63 -23.71
C SER A 15 -19.71 -27.33 -22.92
N ARG A 16 -18.99 -27.33 -21.80
CA ARG A 16 -18.71 -26.12 -20.99
C ARG A 16 -17.42 -25.43 -21.47
N ALA A 17 -16.45 -26.21 -21.97
CA ALA A 17 -15.23 -25.72 -22.61
C ALA A 17 -15.48 -25.06 -23.98
N GLN A 18 -16.53 -25.47 -24.71
CA GLN A 18 -16.89 -24.84 -26.00
C GLN A 18 -17.51 -23.45 -25.90
N GLN A 19 -17.79 -22.91 -24.69
CA GLN A 19 -18.59 -21.70 -24.57
C GLN A 19 -17.85 -20.39 -24.30
N LYS A 20 -16.53 -20.38 -24.09
CA LYS A 20 -15.72 -19.14 -24.19
C LYS A 20 -14.30 -19.50 -24.58
N ASN A 21 -13.93 -19.28 -25.84
CA ASN A 21 -12.54 -19.23 -26.24
C ASN A 21 -11.86 -18.11 -25.41
N PRO A 22 -10.87 -18.40 -24.54
CA PRO A 22 -10.29 -17.40 -23.63
C PRO A 22 -9.73 -16.18 -24.36
N LEU A 23 -9.36 -16.35 -25.64
CA LEU A 23 -8.86 -15.29 -26.52
C LEU A 23 -9.92 -14.25 -26.95
N VAL A 24 -11.22 -14.54 -26.80
CA VAL A 24 -12.29 -13.65 -27.27
C VAL A 24 -12.61 -12.54 -26.26
N LEU A 25 -12.38 -12.76 -24.96
CA LEU A 25 -12.72 -11.81 -23.91
C LEU A 25 -11.70 -10.66 -23.74
N ASP A 26 -10.43 -10.90 -24.06
CA ASP A 26 -9.38 -9.89 -23.88
C ASP A 26 -9.21 -8.98 -25.11
N ARG A 27 -9.81 -9.34 -26.26
CA ARG A 27 -9.78 -8.55 -27.49
C ARG A 27 -10.46 -7.18 -27.33
N GLU A 28 -11.57 -7.12 -26.59
CA GLU A 28 -12.28 -5.86 -26.31
C GLU A 28 -11.47 -4.93 -25.38
N SER A 29 -10.76 -5.47 -24.39
CA SER A 29 -9.91 -4.69 -23.48
C SER A 29 -8.66 -4.15 -24.18
N LEU A 30 -8.16 -4.88 -25.18
CA LEU A 30 -7.03 -4.47 -26.03
C LEU A 30 -7.45 -3.43 -27.07
N ASP A 31 -8.65 -3.55 -27.63
CA ASP A 31 -9.20 -2.60 -28.60
C ASP A 31 -9.60 -1.26 -27.93
N SER A 32 -9.76 -1.22 -26.60
CA SER A 32 -10.09 -0.01 -25.82
C SER A 32 -8.92 0.65 -25.10
N ALA A 33 -7.73 0.05 -25.10
CA ALA A 33 -6.56 0.58 -24.38
C ALA A 33 -6.02 1.86 -25.06
N THR A 34 -5.69 2.87 -24.25
CA THR A 34 -5.27 4.19 -24.72
C THR A 34 -3.85 4.58 -24.32
N ASP A 35 -3.23 3.84 -23.40
CA ASP A 35 -1.83 4.03 -22.98
C ASP A 35 -1.08 2.72 -22.74
N LEU A 36 0.25 2.82 -22.60
CA LEU A 36 1.16 1.67 -22.46
C LEU A 36 0.88 0.83 -21.20
N GLY A 37 0.42 1.45 -20.12
CA GLY A 37 0.08 0.75 -18.87
C GLY A 37 -1.15 -0.12 -19.05
N GLU A 38 -2.18 0.39 -19.71
CA GLU A 38 -3.38 -0.36 -20.05
C GLU A 38 -3.07 -1.52 -21.01
N TYR A 39 -2.22 -1.29 -22.02
CA TYR A 39 -1.75 -2.33 -22.94
C TYR A 39 -0.96 -3.42 -22.21
N SER A 40 -0.02 -3.06 -21.33
CA SER A 40 0.79 -4.00 -20.55
C SER A 40 -0.07 -4.88 -19.63
N GLN A 41 -1.05 -4.29 -18.95
CA GLN A 41 -1.94 -5.04 -18.05
C GLN A 41 -2.89 -5.98 -18.80
N ALA A 42 -3.39 -5.57 -19.96
CA ALA A 42 -4.24 -6.44 -20.79
C ALA A 42 -3.45 -7.65 -21.32
N LEU A 43 -2.17 -7.44 -21.65
CA LEU A 43 -1.25 -8.47 -22.10
C LEU A 43 -0.92 -9.48 -21.01
N GLU A 44 -0.58 -8.99 -19.82
CA GLU A 44 -0.29 -9.82 -18.65
C GLU A 44 -1.49 -10.71 -18.28
N ARG A 45 -2.72 -10.16 -18.32
CA ARG A 45 -3.95 -10.91 -18.08
C ARG A 45 -4.18 -12.01 -19.11
N ALA A 46 -4.02 -11.72 -20.40
CA ALA A 46 -4.23 -12.70 -21.46
C ALA A 46 -3.26 -13.88 -21.33
N VAL A 47 -2.02 -13.59 -20.98
CA VAL A 47 -0.95 -14.59 -20.78
C VAL A 47 -1.17 -15.41 -19.51
N TYR A 48 -1.53 -14.78 -18.39
CA TYR A 48 -1.80 -15.49 -17.15
C TYR A 48 -2.93 -16.52 -17.30
N ARG A 49 -4.00 -16.16 -18.04
CA ARG A 49 -5.10 -17.07 -18.36
C ARG A 49 -4.66 -18.25 -19.25
N MET A 50 -3.62 -18.08 -20.08
CA MET A 50 -3.07 -19.19 -20.86
C MET A 50 -2.29 -20.17 -19.99
N PHE A 51 -1.49 -19.66 -19.05
CA PHE A 51 -0.79 -20.50 -18.08
C PHE A 51 -1.77 -21.27 -17.20
N GLU A 52 -2.84 -20.62 -16.72
CA GLU A 52 -3.93 -21.32 -16.02
C GLU A 52 -4.58 -22.43 -16.86
N TYR A 53 -4.78 -22.20 -18.16
CA TYR A 53 -5.32 -23.21 -19.07
C TYR A 53 -4.37 -24.40 -19.26
N ALA A 54 -3.06 -24.15 -19.37
CA ALA A 54 -2.04 -25.18 -19.52
C ALA A 54 -1.86 -26.02 -18.25
N ASP A 55 -1.86 -25.38 -17.06
CA ASP A 55 -1.66 -26.05 -15.77
C ASP A 55 -2.88 -26.89 -15.34
N CYS A 56 -4.09 -26.47 -15.72
CA CYS A 56 -5.34 -27.15 -15.33
C CYS A 56 -5.58 -28.49 -16.06
N GLU A 57 -5.06 -28.68 -17.27
CA GLU A 57 -5.38 -29.86 -18.09
C GLU A 57 -4.20 -30.85 -18.19
N GLY A 58 -2.96 -30.44 -17.89
CA GLY A 58 -1.78 -31.29 -18.09
C GLY A 58 -1.56 -31.68 -19.56
N VAL A 59 -2.02 -30.82 -20.49
CA VAL A 59 -1.99 -31.01 -21.93
C VAL A 59 -1.05 -29.97 -22.55
N GLU A 60 -0.26 -30.37 -23.54
CA GLU A 60 0.51 -29.44 -24.37
C GLU A 60 -0.42 -28.39 -25.00
N VAL A 61 -0.04 -27.12 -24.93
CA VAL A 61 -0.83 -26.03 -25.51
C VAL A 61 -0.94 -26.26 -27.03
N PRO A 62 -2.15 -26.39 -27.61
CA PRO A 62 -2.30 -26.61 -29.04
C PRO A 62 -1.65 -25.50 -29.87
N ASP A 63 -0.98 -25.88 -30.97
CA ASP A 63 -0.32 -24.95 -31.91
C ASP A 63 -1.23 -23.82 -32.40
N GLU A 64 -2.54 -24.08 -32.49
CA GLU A 64 -3.56 -23.11 -32.88
C GLU A 64 -3.72 -21.97 -31.85
N ILE A 65 -3.57 -22.28 -30.56
CA ILE A 65 -3.59 -21.30 -29.47
C ILE A 65 -2.30 -20.49 -29.47
N ILE A 66 -1.15 -21.17 -29.62
CA ILE A 66 0.17 -20.52 -29.73
C ILE A 66 0.17 -19.54 -30.91
N LYS A 67 -0.32 -19.97 -32.07
CA LYS A 67 -0.45 -19.13 -33.27
C LYS A 67 -1.40 -17.95 -33.05
N GLY A 68 -2.55 -18.17 -32.42
CA GLY A 68 -3.50 -17.09 -32.10
C GLY A 68 -2.90 -16.03 -31.19
N VAL A 69 -2.02 -16.44 -30.28
CA VAL A 69 -1.31 -15.56 -29.35
C VAL A 69 -0.21 -14.80 -30.09
N VAL A 70 0.62 -15.49 -30.88
CA VAL A 70 1.62 -14.84 -31.74
C VAL A 70 0.99 -13.81 -32.69
N ASP A 71 -0.16 -14.12 -33.31
CA ASP A 71 -0.87 -13.19 -34.19
C ASP A 71 -1.41 -11.96 -33.40
N MET A 72 -1.93 -12.19 -32.19
CA MET A 72 -2.39 -11.13 -31.30
C MET A 72 -1.23 -10.22 -30.86
N TRP A 73 -0.10 -10.80 -30.47
CA TRP A 73 1.13 -10.10 -30.08
C TRP A 73 1.73 -9.30 -31.24
N THR A 74 1.78 -9.88 -32.44
CA THR A 74 2.26 -9.21 -33.67
C THR A 74 1.42 -7.95 -33.96
N LYS A 75 0.09 -8.07 -33.83
CA LYS A 75 -0.83 -6.94 -34.03
C LYS A 75 -0.66 -5.87 -32.94
N LEU A 76 -0.43 -6.27 -31.70
CA LEU A 76 -0.23 -5.39 -30.55
C LEU A 76 1.08 -4.60 -30.66
N ALA A 77 2.19 -5.26 -30.97
CA ALA A 77 3.48 -4.61 -31.18
C ALA A 77 3.41 -3.59 -32.32
N GLY A 78 2.71 -3.92 -33.42
CA GLY A 78 2.46 -3.00 -34.53
C GLY A 78 1.64 -1.77 -34.11
N ASN A 79 0.55 -1.96 -33.36
CA ASN A 79 -0.29 -0.86 -32.90
C ASN A 79 0.44 0.06 -31.91
N ALA A 80 1.21 -0.51 -30.96
CA ALA A 80 2.02 0.26 -30.04
C ALA A 80 3.08 1.08 -30.79
N LEU A 81 3.77 0.46 -31.76
CA LEU A 81 4.76 1.14 -32.61
C LEU A 81 4.16 2.34 -33.37
N GLU A 82 2.96 2.20 -33.92
CA GLU A 82 2.25 3.30 -34.61
C GLU A 82 1.78 4.39 -33.64
N ALA A 83 1.16 4.04 -32.51
CA ALA A 83 0.73 5.01 -31.51
C ALA A 83 1.90 5.87 -30.98
N TYR A 84 3.08 5.26 -30.80
CA TYR A 84 4.28 5.99 -30.38
C TYR A 84 4.88 6.86 -31.49
N LYS A 85 4.71 6.53 -32.77
CA LYS A 85 5.17 7.39 -33.88
C LYS A 85 4.45 8.74 -33.91
N GLU A 86 3.21 8.80 -33.43
CA GLU A 86 2.32 9.96 -33.58
C GLU A 86 2.46 11.07 -32.51
N ASN A 87 3.12 10.83 -31.37
CA ASN A 87 3.17 11.80 -30.27
C ASN A 87 4.60 12.05 -29.71
N PRO A 88 5.30 13.13 -30.11
CA PRO A 88 6.70 13.38 -29.75
C PRO A 88 6.88 14.57 -28.79
N GLU A 89 6.97 14.35 -27.47
CA GLU A 89 7.49 15.37 -26.53
C GLU A 89 8.46 14.78 -25.49
N ASP A 90 9.47 15.59 -25.14
CA ASP A 90 10.59 15.43 -24.18
C ASP A 90 11.75 14.43 -24.45
N ALA A 91 12.98 14.84 -24.13
CA ALA A 91 14.23 14.14 -24.52
C ALA A 91 14.52 12.86 -23.71
N VAL A 92 14.03 12.78 -22.47
CA VAL A 92 14.12 11.57 -21.62
C VAL A 92 13.10 10.52 -22.10
N ASP A 93 11.92 10.96 -22.51
CA ASP A 93 10.91 10.11 -23.16
C ASP A 93 11.37 9.60 -24.51
N GLN A 94 12.18 10.37 -25.25
CA GLN A 94 12.68 9.94 -26.56
C GLN A 94 13.67 8.75 -26.49
N ALA A 95 14.51 8.68 -25.44
CA ALA A 95 15.43 7.55 -25.26
C ALA A 95 14.68 6.27 -24.84
N MET A 96 13.71 6.39 -23.93
CA MET A 96 12.83 5.29 -23.53
C MET A 96 11.95 4.82 -24.70
N ARG A 97 11.42 5.75 -25.50
CA ARG A 97 10.68 5.47 -26.72
C ARG A 97 11.52 4.70 -27.73
N ASN A 98 12.76 5.11 -27.98
CA ASN A 98 13.64 4.42 -28.91
C ASN A 98 13.98 3.00 -28.44
N GLU A 99 14.20 2.81 -27.13
CA GLU A 99 14.45 1.49 -26.55
C GLU A 99 13.20 0.59 -26.58
N PHE A 100 12.02 1.16 -26.33
CA PHE A 100 10.75 0.46 -26.46
C PHE A 100 10.50 0.01 -27.90
N ILE A 101 10.66 0.93 -28.87
CA ILE A 101 10.53 0.63 -30.30
C ILE A 101 11.49 -0.49 -30.70
N ARG A 102 12.76 -0.40 -30.28
CA ARG A 102 13.79 -1.41 -30.57
C ARG A 102 13.41 -2.78 -30.02
N LYS A 103 12.91 -2.84 -28.78
CA LYS A 103 12.46 -4.09 -28.15
C LYS A 103 11.22 -4.66 -28.81
N ALA A 104 10.23 -3.82 -29.10
CA ALA A 104 9.01 -4.22 -29.81
C ALA A 104 9.31 -4.78 -31.21
N GLU A 105 10.23 -4.16 -31.96
CA GLU A 105 10.69 -4.66 -33.26
C GLU A 105 11.39 -6.01 -33.14
N GLN A 106 12.26 -6.18 -32.14
CA GLN A 106 12.94 -7.46 -31.87
C GLN A 106 11.97 -8.58 -31.49
N THR A 107 10.98 -8.28 -30.65
CA THR A 107 9.97 -9.26 -30.25
C THR A 107 9.03 -9.59 -31.41
N LEU A 108 8.68 -8.61 -32.26
CA LEU A 108 7.91 -8.84 -33.49
C LEU A 108 8.66 -9.77 -34.46
N GLU A 109 9.95 -9.54 -34.67
CA GLU A 109 10.81 -10.39 -35.52
C GLU A 109 10.92 -11.82 -34.94
N ARG A 110 11.10 -11.95 -33.62
CA ARG A 110 11.12 -13.25 -32.94
C ARG A 110 9.78 -13.99 -33.02
N ALA A 111 8.67 -13.29 -32.84
CA ALA A 111 7.32 -13.84 -32.94
C ALA A 111 7.03 -14.39 -34.35
N GLN A 112 7.40 -13.62 -35.39
CA GLN A 112 7.30 -14.06 -36.78
C GLN A 112 8.19 -15.29 -37.07
N ASN A 113 9.40 -15.31 -36.51
CA ASN A 113 10.31 -16.45 -36.63
C ASN A 113 9.79 -17.72 -35.92
N LEU A 114 9.09 -17.59 -34.80
CA LEU A 114 8.41 -18.73 -34.15
C LEU A 114 7.25 -19.26 -34.98
N GLN A 115 6.47 -18.37 -35.61
CA GLN A 115 5.42 -18.76 -36.55
C GLN A 115 5.98 -19.52 -37.76
N LEU A 116 7.18 -19.17 -38.23
CA LEU A 116 7.89 -19.86 -39.31
C LEU A 116 8.47 -21.22 -38.86
N LYS A 117 8.90 -21.35 -37.60
CA LYS A 117 9.47 -22.59 -37.04
C LYS A 117 8.44 -23.62 -36.55
N GLY A 118 7.17 -23.23 -36.40
CA GLY A 118 6.04 -24.11 -36.07
C GLY A 118 5.70 -25.19 -37.12
N SER A 119 6.68 -25.59 -37.95
CA SER A 119 6.56 -26.70 -38.89
C SER A 119 7.78 -27.62 -38.93
N GLU A 120 8.94 -27.29 -38.35
CA GLU A 120 10.12 -28.20 -38.35
C GLU A 120 11.05 -27.99 -37.13
N GLY A 121 11.14 -29.02 -36.27
CA GLY A 121 12.41 -29.45 -35.63
C GLY A 121 12.99 -28.66 -34.46
N SER A 122 12.18 -28.10 -33.55
CA SER A 122 12.68 -27.49 -32.30
C SER A 122 12.61 -28.47 -31.12
N ASP A 123 13.75 -28.70 -30.43
CA ASP A 123 13.85 -29.56 -29.24
C ASP A 123 13.34 -28.90 -27.93
N ASP A 124 13.10 -27.58 -27.93
CA ASP A 124 12.58 -26.86 -26.76
C ASP A 124 11.04 -26.79 -26.75
N PRO A 125 10.37 -27.00 -25.59
CA PRO A 125 8.92 -26.93 -25.49
C PRO A 125 8.40 -25.52 -25.85
N PRO A 126 7.29 -25.39 -26.60
CA PRO A 126 6.75 -24.10 -27.03
C PRO A 126 6.46 -23.12 -25.89
N ALA A 127 6.20 -23.61 -24.68
CA ALA A 127 5.97 -22.80 -23.48
C ALA A 127 7.21 -22.01 -23.04
N TYR A 128 8.42 -22.57 -23.18
CA TYR A 128 9.67 -21.87 -22.85
C TYR A 128 10.00 -20.79 -23.87
N GLN A 129 9.73 -21.05 -25.15
CA GLN A 129 9.90 -20.06 -26.23
C GLN A 129 8.93 -18.88 -26.08
N LEU A 130 7.71 -19.13 -25.57
CA LEU A 130 6.76 -18.08 -25.24
C LEU A 130 7.23 -17.26 -24.03
N ALA A 131 7.73 -17.91 -22.97
CA ALA A 131 8.25 -17.24 -21.78
C ALA A 131 9.46 -16.33 -22.09
N ASP A 132 10.36 -16.77 -22.98
CA ASP A 132 11.50 -15.96 -23.42
C ASP A 132 11.05 -14.73 -24.24
N LEU A 133 10.00 -14.84 -25.07
CA LEU A 133 9.40 -13.66 -25.73
C LEU A 133 8.81 -12.67 -24.73
N MET A 134 8.33 -13.16 -23.59
CA MET A 134 7.72 -12.32 -22.56
C MET A 134 8.77 -11.48 -21.85
N GLU A 135 9.94 -12.03 -21.50
CA GLU A 135 11.01 -11.26 -20.84
C GLU A 135 11.52 -10.09 -21.69
N ASP A 136 11.53 -10.23 -23.02
CA ASP A 136 11.99 -9.18 -23.93
C ASP A 136 11.08 -7.93 -23.94
N LEU A 137 9.76 -8.13 -23.81
CA LEU A 137 8.73 -7.08 -23.86
C LEU A 137 8.25 -6.62 -22.47
N VAL A 138 8.74 -7.24 -21.38
CA VAL A 138 8.75 -6.56 -20.07
C VAL A 138 9.69 -5.37 -20.20
N VAL A 139 9.11 -4.27 -20.70
CA VAL A 139 9.54 -2.93 -20.34
C VAL A 139 9.53 -2.96 -18.83
N VAL A 140 10.71 -2.84 -18.23
CA VAL A 140 10.83 -2.48 -16.83
C VAL A 140 9.76 -1.42 -16.62
N PRO A 141 8.73 -1.68 -15.77
CA PRO A 141 7.71 -0.67 -15.55
C PRO A 141 8.43 0.65 -15.31
N PRO A 142 7.93 1.80 -15.81
CA PRO A 142 8.59 3.05 -15.51
C PRO A 142 8.88 3.04 -14.00
N PRO A 143 10.08 3.42 -13.55
CA PRO A 143 10.31 3.57 -12.12
C PRO A 143 9.10 4.35 -11.62
N THR A 144 8.27 3.72 -10.79
CA THR A 144 6.91 4.23 -10.47
C THR A 144 6.97 5.49 -9.62
N LYS A 145 8.16 6.07 -9.48
CA LYS A 145 8.40 7.41 -9.02
C LYS A 145 9.41 8.03 -10.00
N PRO A 146 9.19 9.24 -10.54
CA PRO A 146 10.32 10.01 -11.05
C PRO A 146 11.42 9.97 -10.00
N ALA A 147 12.67 9.74 -10.43
CA ALA A 147 13.81 9.67 -9.52
C ALA A 147 13.73 10.86 -8.54
N PRO A 148 13.77 10.62 -7.21
CA PRO A 148 13.54 11.68 -6.24
C PRO A 148 14.48 12.85 -6.53
N VAL A 149 13.92 14.04 -6.77
CA VAL A 149 14.74 15.22 -7.06
C VAL A 149 15.43 15.64 -5.77
N PHE A 150 16.76 15.56 -5.76
CA PHE A 150 17.57 15.91 -4.60
C PHE A 150 17.50 17.42 -4.32
N ILE A 151 17.06 17.78 -3.12
CA ILE A 151 17.07 19.17 -2.65
C ILE A 151 18.39 19.41 -1.92
N SER A 152 19.24 20.30 -2.45
CA SER A 152 20.41 20.80 -1.73
C SER A 152 19.99 21.75 -0.61
N ASP A 153 20.73 21.77 0.50
CA ASP A 153 20.43 22.58 1.70
C ASP A 153 20.31 24.11 1.43
N ASP A 154 20.73 24.57 0.25
CA ASP A 154 20.83 25.98 -0.13
C ASP A 154 19.72 26.51 -1.06
N GLN A 155 18.75 25.69 -1.51
CA GLN A 155 17.66 26.21 -2.36
C GLN A 155 16.54 26.83 -1.53
N ALA A 156 16.38 28.16 -1.64
CA ALA A 156 15.29 28.92 -1.03
C ALA A 156 13.93 28.62 -1.69
N MET A 157 13.37 27.45 -1.38
CA MET A 157 12.02 27.05 -1.77
C MET A 157 11.02 27.54 -0.72
N GLY A 158 9.86 28.04 -1.16
CA GLY A 158 8.77 28.38 -0.25
C GLY A 158 8.24 27.14 0.48
N SER A 159 7.65 27.34 1.67
CA SER A 159 7.08 26.22 2.45
C SER A 159 6.00 25.45 1.68
N TYR A 160 5.28 26.14 0.78
CA TYR A 160 4.30 25.54 -0.11
C TYR A 160 4.92 24.51 -1.06
N GLU A 161 5.85 24.94 -1.90
CA GLU A 161 6.49 24.09 -2.91
C GLU A 161 7.30 22.97 -2.26
N PHE A 162 7.93 23.27 -1.11
CA PHE A 162 8.68 22.30 -0.34
C PHE A 162 7.78 21.20 0.23
N LEU A 163 6.65 21.55 0.86
CA LEU A 163 5.71 20.57 1.39
C LEU A 163 5.03 19.76 0.28
N SER A 164 4.62 20.41 -0.81
CA SER A 164 4.03 19.75 -1.97
C SER A 164 4.93 18.63 -2.49
N ARG A 165 6.24 18.88 -2.60
CA ARG A 165 7.23 17.89 -3.04
C ARG A 165 7.51 16.81 -1.99
N MET A 166 7.76 17.19 -0.74
CA MET A 166 8.15 16.23 0.30
C MET A 166 7.01 15.29 0.69
N LEU A 167 5.79 15.83 0.85
CA LEU A 167 4.63 15.03 1.26
C LEU A 167 4.06 14.17 0.12
N SER A 168 4.24 14.55 -1.16
CA SER A 168 3.86 13.71 -2.31
C SER A 168 4.77 12.49 -2.53
N GLY A 169 5.87 12.36 -1.77
CA GLY A 169 6.85 11.30 -1.96
C GLY A 169 7.74 11.48 -3.20
N SER A 170 7.66 12.64 -3.88
CA SER A 170 8.46 12.95 -5.08
C SER A 170 9.76 13.69 -4.77
N GLY A 171 9.88 14.27 -3.57
CA GLY A 171 11.08 14.95 -3.09
C GLY A 171 11.93 14.07 -2.18
N SER A 172 13.25 14.16 -2.32
CA SER A 172 14.21 13.60 -1.37
C SER A 172 14.99 14.70 -0.67
N ILE A 173 15.40 14.41 0.56
CA ILE A 173 16.31 15.25 1.33
C ILE A 173 17.51 14.42 1.79
N SER A 174 18.61 15.11 2.09
CA SER A 174 19.86 14.48 2.56
C SER A 174 19.62 13.49 3.69
N ARG A 175 20.22 12.30 3.59
CA ARG A 175 20.16 11.25 4.62
C ARG A 175 20.53 11.74 6.02
N HIS A 176 21.37 12.76 6.15
CA HIS A 176 21.74 13.30 7.47
C HIS A 176 20.50 13.80 8.24
N TRP A 177 19.53 14.42 7.57
CA TRP A 177 18.32 14.92 8.21
C TRP A 177 17.42 13.79 8.73
N TYR A 178 17.42 12.66 8.02
CA TYR A 178 16.74 11.44 8.46
C TYR A 178 17.45 10.76 9.63
N LEU A 179 18.78 10.68 9.60
CA LEU A 179 19.56 10.14 10.72
C LEU A 179 19.42 11.00 11.97
N GLU A 180 19.41 12.33 11.82
CA GLU A 180 19.14 13.27 12.90
C GLU A 180 17.72 13.11 13.45
N ALA A 181 16.71 13.02 12.58
CA ALA A 181 15.33 12.78 13.00
C ALA A 181 15.16 11.46 13.74
N ALA A 182 15.90 10.43 13.33
CA ALA A 182 15.95 9.15 14.00
C ALA A 182 16.88 9.13 15.22
N ASN A 183 17.45 10.26 15.65
CA ASN A 183 18.38 10.33 16.78
C ASN A 183 19.57 9.34 16.67
N LEU A 184 20.06 9.06 15.46
CA LEU A 184 21.17 8.15 15.20
C LEU A 184 22.42 8.97 14.82
N GLY A 185 23.33 9.13 15.78
CA GLY A 185 24.55 9.96 15.64
C GLY A 185 24.98 10.69 16.93
N SER A 186 24.15 10.65 17.98
CA SER A 186 24.43 11.20 19.31
C SER A 186 24.65 10.08 20.33
N GLN A 187 25.16 10.40 21.53
CA GLN A 187 25.18 9.46 22.67
C GLN A 187 23.77 8.84 22.86
N PRO A 188 23.67 7.56 23.28
CA PRO A 188 22.37 6.92 23.49
C PRO A 188 21.48 7.80 24.37
N GLU A 189 20.34 8.22 23.84
CA GLU A 189 19.41 9.05 24.60
C GLU A 189 18.87 8.23 25.78
N LYS A 190 18.59 8.91 26.89
CA LYS A 190 17.80 8.27 27.94
C LYS A 190 16.41 7.96 27.38
N PRO A 191 15.78 6.85 27.82
CA PRO A 191 14.40 6.56 27.46
C PRO A 191 13.49 7.75 27.75
N ARG A 192 12.63 8.10 26.79
CA ARG A 192 11.74 9.26 26.90
C ARG A 192 10.36 8.97 26.34
N LYS A 193 9.35 9.69 26.84
CA LYS A 193 7.99 9.62 26.32
C LYS A 193 7.89 10.33 24.98
N ILE A 194 7.40 9.63 23.95
CA ILE A 194 7.22 10.18 22.60
C ILE A 194 5.76 10.23 22.15
N GLY A 195 4.86 9.53 22.85
CA GLY A 195 3.44 9.52 22.54
C GLY A 195 2.61 8.97 23.69
N GLN A 196 1.33 9.30 23.71
CA GLN A 196 0.37 8.80 24.67
C GLN A 196 -1.02 8.81 24.05
N GLY A 197 -1.58 7.63 23.79
CA GLY A 197 -2.94 7.45 23.30
C GLY A 197 -3.90 7.06 24.42
N GLN A 198 -5.06 6.49 24.07
CA GLN A 198 -6.01 5.98 25.07
C GLN A 198 -5.54 4.66 25.69
N CYS A 199 -5.03 3.74 24.87
CA CYS A 199 -4.57 2.42 25.31
C CYS A 199 -3.26 2.49 26.09
N GLY A 200 -2.26 3.20 25.56
CA GLY A 200 -0.91 3.17 26.12
C GLY A 200 -0.07 4.41 25.89
N THR A 201 1.05 4.45 26.60
CA THR A 201 2.12 5.44 26.50
C THR A 201 3.29 4.83 25.74
N ILE A 202 3.84 5.58 24.77
CA ILE A 202 4.97 5.15 23.95
C ILE A 202 6.26 5.74 24.51
N LEU A 203 7.23 4.88 24.78
CA LEU A 203 8.57 5.27 25.21
C LEU A 203 9.57 4.88 24.12
N LEU A 204 10.38 5.85 23.70
CA LEU A 204 11.57 5.57 22.91
C LEU A 204 12.61 4.91 23.82
N LEU A 205 13.15 3.78 23.41
CA LEU A 205 14.26 3.13 24.12
C LEU A 205 15.58 3.78 23.69
N GLY A 206 16.60 3.74 24.55
CA GLY A 206 17.87 4.45 24.32
C GLY A 206 18.69 4.01 23.09
N CYS A 207 18.20 3.03 22.35
CA CYS A 207 18.53 2.78 20.94
C CYS A 207 17.33 3.23 20.08
N SER A 208 17.53 4.24 19.23
CA SER A 208 16.47 4.94 18.50
C SER A 208 15.68 4.12 17.49
N GLU A 209 15.90 2.81 17.44
CA GLU A 209 15.28 1.86 16.51
C GLU A 209 14.02 1.21 17.09
N CYS A 210 13.80 1.28 18.41
CA CYS A 210 12.75 0.55 19.09
C CYS A 210 11.96 1.43 20.08
N VAL A 211 10.67 1.15 20.19
CA VAL A 211 9.79 1.73 21.20
C VAL A 211 9.20 0.63 22.08
N ILE A 212 8.75 1.03 23.26
CA ILE A 212 7.86 0.22 24.10
C ILE A 212 6.55 0.97 24.35
N LYS A 213 5.42 0.33 24.02
CA LYS A 213 4.08 0.78 24.38
C LYS A 213 3.70 0.12 25.70
N VAL A 214 3.48 0.92 26.74
CA VAL A 214 3.04 0.48 28.07
C VAL A 214 1.59 0.87 28.30
N PRO A 215 0.77 0.07 29.02
CA PRO A 215 -0.64 0.35 29.17
C PRO A 215 -0.83 1.55 30.11
N ASN A 216 -1.79 2.43 29.79
CA ASN A 216 -2.07 3.61 30.63
C ASN A 216 -2.74 3.24 31.96
N SER A 217 -3.35 2.06 32.06
CA SER A 217 -3.94 1.52 33.27
C SER A 217 -4.05 0.00 33.18
N VAL A 218 -4.30 -0.67 34.31
CA VAL A 218 -4.52 -2.12 34.36
C VAL A 218 -5.69 -2.54 33.45
N ALA A 219 -6.70 -1.70 33.29
CA ALA A 219 -7.85 -1.97 32.42
C ALA A 219 -7.48 -2.03 30.91
N LYS A 220 -6.33 -1.47 30.53
CA LYS A 220 -5.83 -1.43 29.14
C LYS A 220 -4.85 -2.55 28.80
N GLU A 221 -4.52 -3.43 29.74
CA GLU A 221 -3.57 -4.52 29.51
C GLU A 221 -4.05 -5.49 28.42
N ASN A 222 -5.34 -5.83 28.40
CA ASN A 222 -5.91 -6.71 27.38
C ASN A 222 -5.94 -6.05 25.99
N GLU A 223 -6.28 -4.75 25.93
CA GLU A 223 -6.25 -3.98 24.67
C GLU A 223 -4.80 -3.88 24.13
N LEU A 224 -3.82 -3.69 25.00
CA LEU A 224 -2.41 -3.68 24.62
C LEU A 224 -1.94 -5.05 24.15
N TYR A 225 -2.41 -6.13 24.78
CA TYR A 225 -2.09 -7.49 24.33
C TYR A 225 -2.76 -7.81 22.99
N ASN A 226 -3.99 -7.34 22.77
CA ASN A 226 -4.65 -7.42 21.47
C ASN A 226 -3.82 -6.73 20.38
N ASP A 227 -3.33 -5.51 20.67
CA ASP A 227 -2.41 -4.79 19.78
C ASP A 227 -1.19 -5.65 19.42
N ALA A 228 -0.53 -6.26 20.42
CA ALA A 228 0.61 -7.14 20.18
C ALA A 228 0.27 -8.36 19.30
N GLN A 229 -0.88 -8.99 19.52
CA GLN A 229 -1.33 -10.15 18.76
C GLN A 229 -1.65 -9.78 17.30
N VAL A 230 -2.44 -8.74 17.10
CA VAL A 230 -2.82 -8.26 15.76
C VAL A 230 -1.60 -7.74 15.02
N HIS A 231 -0.75 -6.95 15.67
CA HIS A 231 0.48 -6.41 15.09
C HIS A 231 1.40 -7.51 14.53
N ALA A 232 1.57 -8.61 15.28
CA ALA A 232 2.35 -9.76 14.82
C ALA A 232 1.74 -10.43 13.57
N VAL A 233 0.40 -10.57 13.52
CA VAL A 233 -0.30 -11.16 12.36
C VAL A 233 -0.25 -10.23 11.15
N VAL A 234 -0.49 -8.92 11.34
CA VAL A 234 -0.40 -7.92 10.26
C VAL A 234 1.01 -7.87 9.70
N SER A 235 2.03 -7.83 10.55
CA SER A 235 3.44 -7.87 10.11
C SER A 235 3.72 -9.09 9.24
N LYS A 236 3.21 -10.27 9.63
CA LYS A 236 3.33 -11.50 8.85
C LYS A 236 2.56 -11.42 7.53
N ALA A 237 1.32 -10.94 7.55
CA ALA A 237 0.46 -10.82 6.37
C ALA A 237 1.11 -9.92 5.32
N PHE A 238 1.61 -8.75 5.72
CA PHE A 238 2.32 -7.86 4.81
C PHE A 238 3.61 -8.49 4.28
N ARG A 239 4.40 -9.22 5.07
CA ARG A 239 5.59 -9.92 4.55
C ARG A 239 5.27 -10.97 3.49
N SER A 240 4.11 -11.61 3.59
CA SER A 240 3.68 -12.68 2.68
C SER A 240 2.82 -12.21 1.52
N ALA A 241 2.34 -10.95 1.54
CA ALA A 241 1.53 -10.39 0.47
C ALA A 241 2.35 -10.22 -0.84
N PRO A 242 1.70 -10.22 -2.01
CA PRO A 242 2.33 -9.85 -3.27
C PRO A 242 3.05 -8.50 -3.17
N VAL A 243 4.23 -8.36 -3.78
CA VAL A 243 5.04 -7.12 -3.72
C VAL A 243 4.22 -5.90 -4.15
N GLU A 244 3.39 -6.05 -5.19
CA GLU A 244 2.53 -4.97 -5.70
C GLU A 244 1.54 -4.40 -4.69
N LEU A 245 1.25 -5.09 -3.56
CA LEU A 245 0.30 -4.66 -2.53
C LEU A 245 0.98 -4.13 -1.26
N ARG A 246 2.31 -4.23 -1.16
CA ARG A 246 3.06 -3.94 0.07
C ARG A 246 4.28 -3.04 -0.14
N SER A 247 4.49 -2.57 -1.37
CA SER A 247 5.71 -1.87 -1.77
C SER A 247 5.79 -0.41 -1.29
N ASP A 248 4.62 0.21 -1.07
CA ASP A 248 4.51 1.63 -0.72
C ASP A 248 4.03 1.89 0.72
N LEU A 249 3.99 0.84 1.56
CA LEU A 249 3.54 0.91 2.96
C LEU A 249 4.49 0.17 3.90
N TYR A 250 4.77 0.77 5.05
CA TYR A 250 5.48 0.14 6.15
C TYR A 250 4.56 -0.22 7.30
N VAL A 251 4.78 -1.40 7.87
CA VAL A 251 4.26 -1.79 9.18
C VAL A 251 5.47 -1.87 10.11
N PRO A 252 5.49 -1.17 11.26
CA PRO A 252 6.59 -1.30 12.22
C PRO A 252 6.83 -2.76 12.57
N GLU A 253 8.07 -3.21 12.72
CA GLU A 253 8.30 -4.60 13.11
C GLU A 253 7.80 -4.87 14.53
N TYR A 254 7.06 -5.97 14.70
CA TYR A 254 6.85 -6.56 16.02
C TYR A 254 8.16 -7.18 16.53
N ILE A 255 8.68 -6.70 17.66
CA ILE A 255 9.96 -7.16 18.23
C ILE A 255 9.73 -8.11 19.40
N GLY A 256 8.77 -7.81 20.27
CA GLY A 256 8.45 -8.72 21.35
C GLY A 256 7.49 -8.19 22.41
N TRP A 257 7.27 -9.03 23.42
CA TRP A 257 6.37 -8.77 24.53
C TRP A 257 7.12 -8.82 25.86
N MET A 258 7.01 -7.75 26.65
CA MET A 258 7.54 -7.66 28.00
C MET A 258 6.45 -7.96 29.03
N THR A 259 6.79 -8.76 30.03
CA THR A 259 5.87 -9.14 31.11
C THR A 259 6.34 -8.61 32.47
N PRO A 260 5.47 -8.54 33.48
CA PRO A 260 5.85 -8.17 34.85
C PRO A 260 6.93 -9.06 35.48
N ALA A 261 7.10 -10.29 34.99
CA ALA A 261 8.14 -11.20 35.46
C ALA A 261 9.56 -10.73 35.10
N MET A 262 9.72 -9.87 34.09
CA MET A 262 11.01 -9.35 33.63
C MET A 262 11.51 -8.19 34.50
N LYS A 263 11.58 -8.39 35.82
CA LYS A 263 11.86 -7.34 36.82
C LYS A 263 13.15 -6.58 36.56
N GLU A 264 14.21 -7.27 36.15
CA GLU A 264 15.52 -6.66 35.87
C GLU A 264 15.44 -5.67 34.70
N ARG A 265 14.74 -6.04 33.61
CA ARG A 265 14.53 -5.15 32.45
C ARG A 265 13.71 -3.93 32.81
N TRP A 266 12.62 -4.11 33.56
CA TRP A 266 11.80 -2.99 34.02
C TRP A 266 12.56 -2.07 34.99
N THR A 267 13.37 -2.63 35.87
CA THR A 267 14.19 -1.86 36.81
C THR A 267 15.24 -1.03 36.07
N ALA A 268 15.90 -1.62 35.06
CA ALA A 268 16.84 -0.91 34.21
C ALA A 268 16.15 0.27 33.49
N LEU A 269 15.03 0.02 32.83
CA LEU A 269 14.25 1.05 32.13
C LEU A 269 13.79 2.18 33.09
N ALA A 270 13.29 1.82 34.27
CA ALA A 270 12.78 2.78 35.25
C ALA A 270 13.87 3.65 35.88
N THR A 271 15.12 3.16 35.91
CA THR A 271 16.26 3.93 36.44
C THR A 271 16.55 5.15 35.58
N ASP A 272 16.34 5.04 34.27
CA ASP A 272 16.65 6.10 33.31
C ASP A 272 15.45 6.99 32.95
N LEU A 273 14.23 6.55 33.25
CA LEU A 273 13.01 7.32 32.99
C LEU A 273 12.81 8.46 34.00
N PRO A 274 12.35 9.64 33.55
CA PRO A 274 11.85 10.69 34.43
C PRO A 274 10.75 10.18 35.37
N LYS A 275 10.89 10.46 36.67
CA LYS A 275 9.93 10.02 37.70
C LYS A 275 8.51 10.53 37.46
N GLU A 276 8.38 11.69 36.82
CA GLU A 276 7.08 12.29 36.47
C GLU A 276 6.23 11.47 35.50
N TYR A 277 6.81 10.50 34.78
CA TYR A 277 6.04 9.67 33.86
C TYR A 277 5.17 8.62 34.56
N ASN A 278 5.39 8.36 35.86
CA ASN A 278 4.58 7.47 36.69
C ASN A 278 4.35 6.07 36.06
N ILE A 279 5.38 5.52 35.40
CA ILE A 279 5.29 4.21 34.74
C ILE A 279 5.57 3.12 35.76
N SER A 280 4.63 2.17 35.92
CA SER A 280 4.81 1.03 36.82
C SER A 280 5.96 0.15 36.33
N THR A 281 6.88 -0.20 37.22
CA THR A 281 7.99 -1.13 36.94
C THR A 281 7.55 -2.61 36.95
N CYS A 282 6.25 -2.86 37.06
CA CYS A 282 5.64 -4.19 37.12
C CYS A 282 4.40 -4.15 36.21
N THR A 283 4.61 -4.09 34.90
CA THR A 283 3.54 -4.03 33.90
C THR A 283 3.92 -4.80 32.63
N TYR A 284 3.08 -4.71 31.62
CA TYR A 284 3.29 -5.29 30.29
C TYR A 284 3.82 -4.24 29.32
N GLY A 285 4.49 -4.68 28.26
CA GLY A 285 4.96 -3.79 27.22
C GLY A 285 5.04 -4.45 25.85
N LEU A 286 4.45 -3.81 24.86
CA LEU A 286 4.64 -4.16 23.45
C LEU A 286 5.91 -3.46 22.96
N VAL A 287 6.92 -4.23 22.54
CA VAL A 287 8.14 -3.72 21.93
C VAL A 287 8.03 -3.84 20.42
N SER A 288 8.19 -2.71 19.72
CA SER A 288 8.11 -2.63 18.27
C SER A 288 9.13 -1.65 17.70
N GLN A 289 9.33 -1.70 16.38
CA GLN A 289 10.16 -0.75 15.67
C GLN A 289 9.64 0.68 15.87
N HIS A 290 10.57 1.61 16.10
CA HIS A 290 10.27 3.03 16.14
C HIS A 290 10.02 3.57 14.72
N ILE A 291 8.92 4.30 14.55
CA ILE A 291 8.67 5.11 13.34
C ILE A 291 9.43 6.43 13.52
N PRO A 292 10.50 6.71 12.74
CA PRO A 292 11.22 7.95 12.94
C PRO A 292 10.37 9.15 12.49
N PRO A 293 10.39 10.27 13.24
CA PRO A 293 9.58 11.43 12.92
C PRO A 293 10.02 12.12 11.64
N LEU A 294 9.18 13.01 11.10
CA LEU A 294 9.51 13.82 9.93
C LEU A 294 10.78 14.65 10.16
N PRO A 295 11.64 14.87 9.15
CA PRO A 295 12.86 15.66 9.30
C PRO A 295 12.63 17.13 9.68
N ALA A 296 13.62 17.75 10.33
CA ALA A 296 13.50 19.13 10.84
C ALA A 296 13.07 20.17 9.77
N PRO A 297 13.56 20.12 8.52
CA PRO A 297 13.10 21.02 7.46
C PRO A 297 11.61 20.85 7.14
N VAL A 298 11.11 19.62 7.10
CA VAL A 298 9.68 19.32 6.85
C VAL A 298 8.81 19.82 7.99
N ARG A 299 9.21 19.56 9.24
CA ARG A 299 8.49 20.07 10.43
C ARG A 299 8.43 21.60 10.45
N SER A 300 9.51 22.27 10.07
CA SER A 300 9.58 23.73 9.99
C SER A 300 8.64 24.26 8.92
N ALA A 301 8.63 23.66 7.73
CA ALA A 301 7.73 24.05 6.65
C ALA A 301 6.25 23.85 7.01
N LEU A 302 5.91 22.76 7.71
CA LEU A 302 4.55 22.54 8.25
C LEU A 302 4.14 23.65 9.23
N ALA A 303 5.03 24.03 10.16
CA ALA A 303 4.78 25.13 11.07
C ALA A 303 4.64 26.47 10.33
N ASP A 304 5.47 26.73 9.33
CA ASP A 304 5.43 27.97 8.56
C ASP A 304 4.12 28.11 7.79
N ARG A 305 3.59 27.00 7.28
CA ARG A 305 2.38 26.98 6.45
C ARG A 305 1.09 27.01 7.26
N TYR A 306 1.00 26.19 8.30
CA TYR A 306 -0.26 25.91 9.00
C TYR A 306 -0.35 26.51 10.40
N CYS A 307 0.78 26.83 11.04
CA CYS A 307 0.76 27.45 12.37
C CYS A 307 0.56 28.97 12.24
N PRO A 308 -0.41 29.57 12.96
CA PRO A 308 -0.53 31.02 13.04
C PRO A 308 0.79 31.67 13.48
N ARG A 309 1.22 32.75 12.81
CA ARG A 309 2.54 33.40 13.02
C ARG A 309 2.90 33.61 14.49
N ARG A 310 1.93 34.00 15.33
CA ARG A 310 2.12 34.24 16.78
C ARG A 310 2.50 32.99 17.59
N PHE A 311 2.22 31.80 17.09
CA PHE A 311 2.46 30.52 17.75
C PHE A 311 3.60 29.72 17.12
N GLN A 312 4.14 30.15 15.97
CA GLN A 312 5.20 29.42 15.26
C GLN A 312 6.42 29.17 16.13
N GLN A 313 6.90 30.19 16.86
CA GLN A 313 8.07 30.03 17.73
C GLN A 313 7.79 29.03 18.87
N ALA A 314 6.65 29.17 19.55
CA ALA A 314 6.23 28.24 20.59
C ALA A 314 6.08 26.79 20.06
N ALA A 315 5.62 26.62 18.82
CA ALA A 315 5.54 25.32 18.18
C ALA A 315 6.93 24.73 17.87
N ARG A 316 7.89 25.54 17.40
CA ARG A 316 9.28 25.08 17.15
C ARG A 316 10.02 24.73 18.43
N ASP A 317 9.78 25.49 19.50
CA ASP A 317 10.44 25.29 20.79
C ASP A 317 9.85 24.13 21.61
N ASN A 318 8.62 23.69 21.29
CA ASN A 318 8.00 22.57 21.99
C ASN A 318 8.72 21.25 21.68
N PRO A 319 9.36 20.58 22.67
CA PRO A 319 10.08 19.33 22.44
C PRO A 319 9.19 18.22 21.89
N GLU A 320 7.90 18.21 22.24
CA GLU A 320 6.97 17.19 21.76
C GLU A 320 6.79 17.20 20.24
N ASN A 321 6.95 18.37 19.63
CA ASN A 321 6.82 18.56 18.19
C ASN A 321 8.00 17.98 17.41
N LYS A 322 9.07 17.52 18.08
CA LYS A 322 10.15 16.75 17.44
C LYS A 322 9.66 15.35 17.04
N ASP A 323 8.68 14.79 17.74
CA ASP A 323 8.08 13.49 17.44
C ASP A 323 6.91 13.63 16.43
N CYS A 324 7.14 14.42 15.38
CA CYS A 324 6.13 14.75 14.37
C CYS A 324 5.91 13.59 13.41
N LEU A 325 4.68 13.08 13.39
CA LEU A 325 4.12 12.21 12.36
C LEU A 325 2.89 12.93 11.79
N VAL A 326 2.65 12.78 10.49
CA VAL A 326 1.48 13.37 9.82
C VAL A 326 0.42 12.30 9.62
N ARG A 327 -0.79 12.50 10.16
CA ARG A 327 -1.94 11.60 9.97
C ARG A 327 -2.70 11.98 8.71
N LEU A 328 -2.87 11.04 7.79
CA LEU A 328 -3.50 11.27 6.49
C LEU A 328 -5.01 10.99 6.54
N TYR A 329 -5.84 12.02 6.36
CA TYR A 329 -7.30 11.87 6.39
C TYR A 329 -7.92 12.17 5.01
N LEU A 330 -8.14 11.13 4.21
CA LEU A 330 -8.73 11.27 2.87
C LEU A 330 -10.27 11.38 2.90
N GLY A 331 -10.90 11.06 4.03
CA GLY A 331 -12.35 11.11 4.22
C GLY A 331 -12.85 12.33 4.99
N LYS A 332 -11.98 13.30 5.30
CA LYS A 332 -12.28 14.42 6.20
C LYS A 332 -11.94 15.75 5.58
N ARG A 333 -12.88 16.69 5.62
CA ARG A 333 -12.71 18.08 5.22
C ARG A 333 -13.09 19.02 6.35
N GLU A 334 -12.26 20.02 6.61
CA GLU A 334 -12.57 21.10 7.55
C GLU A 334 -12.24 22.48 6.94
N PRO A 335 -13.16 23.46 6.99
CA PRO A 335 -12.95 24.79 6.39
C PRO A 335 -11.81 25.61 7.02
N GLU A 336 -11.48 25.33 8.28
CA GLU A 336 -10.50 26.08 9.08
C GLU A 336 -9.62 25.12 9.91
N SER A 337 -9.07 24.11 9.24
CA SER A 337 -8.39 22.94 9.83
C SER A 337 -7.35 23.22 10.91
N HIS A 338 -6.77 24.43 10.96
CA HIS A 338 -5.67 24.78 11.88
C HIS A 338 -5.92 26.02 12.76
N GLN A 339 -7.16 26.52 12.85
CA GLN A 339 -7.50 27.69 13.69
C GLN A 339 -7.65 27.32 15.18
N GLY A 340 -6.57 26.95 15.85
CA GLY A 340 -6.59 26.53 17.26
C GLY A 340 -5.22 26.40 17.92
N SER A 341 -5.10 25.52 18.92
CA SER A 341 -3.80 25.11 19.48
C SER A 341 -3.04 24.26 18.46
N PHE A 342 -1.93 24.76 17.95
CA PHE A 342 -1.13 24.07 16.94
C PHE A 342 -0.15 23.07 17.57
N ARG A 343 -0.11 21.83 17.06
CA ARG A 343 0.85 20.79 17.43
C ARG A 343 1.29 20.03 16.18
N LEU A 344 2.59 19.74 16.09
CA LEU A 344 3.16 18.93 15.01
C LEU A 344 3.14 17.44 15.32
N ARG A 345 3.17 17.07 16.61
CA ARG A 345 2.98 15.67 16.99
C ARG A 345 1.58 15.21 16.56
N ASN A 346 1.51 14.15 15.77
CA ASN A 346 0.28 13.63 15.16
C ASN A 346 -0.48 14.70 14.36
N PHE A 347 0.23 15.48 13.54
CA PHE A 347 -0.34 16.55 12.74
C PHE A 347 -1.41 16.02 11.77
N PRO A 348 -2.67 16.45 11.85
CA PRO A 348 -3.70 16.01 10.91
C PRO A 348 -3.51 16.71 9.57
N LEU A 349 -3.36 15.94 8.49
CA LEU A 349 -3.38 16.43 7.11
C LEU A 349 -4.67 15.95 6.45
N LEU A 350 -5.60 16.89 6.25
CA LEU A 350 -6.93 16.61 5.70
C LEU A 350 -6.89 16.62 4.17
N ILE A 351 -7.91 16.03 3.52
CA ILE A 351 -7.95 15.99 2.05
C ILE A 351 -7.93 17.39 1.41
N ASN A 352 -8.52 18.39 2.06
CA ASN A 352 -8.46 19.77 1.57
C ASN A 352 -7.08 20.41 1.76
N ASP A 353 -6.27 19.97 2.74
CA ASP A 353 -4.89 20.40 2.89
C ASP A 353 -4.00 19.77 1.78
N ILE A 354 -4.27 18.51 1.42
CA ILE A 354 -3.59 17.79 0.33
C ILE A 354 -3.87 18.46 -1.02
N GLU A 355 -5.13 18.80 -1.28
CA GLU A 355 -5.53 19.55 -2.48
C GLU A 355 -4.94 20.97 -2.51
N GLU A 356 -4.92 21.66 -1.37
CA GLU A 356 -4.29 22.99 -1.26
C GLU A 356 -2.83 22.91 -1.67
N LEU A 357 -2.09 21.91 -1.18
CA LEU A 357 -0.69 21.63 -1.53
C LEU A 357 -0.48 21.10 -2.96
N ASN A 358 -1.55 20.97 -3.77
CA ASN A 358 -1.50 20.43 -5.12
C ASN A 358 -0.84 19.04 -5.18
N ILE A 359 -1.12 18.20 -4.17
CA ILE A 359 -0.68 16.81 -4.11
C ILE A 359 -1.81 15.93 -4.64
N ASP A 360 -1.49 14.96 -5.50
CA ASP A 360 -2.47 13.98 -5.97
C ASP A 360 -2.80 12.97 -4.87
N PRO A 361 -4.05 12.93 -4.34
CA PRO A 361 -4.42 12.02 -3.26
C PRO A 361 -4.60 10.57 -3.72
N ARG A 362 -4.66 10.29 -5.03
CA ARG A 362 -4.97 8.95 -5.57
C ARG A 362 -3.96 7.90 -5.15
N ASN A 363 -2.68 8.24 -5.11
CA ASN A 363 -1.65 7.31 -4.65
C ASN A 363 -1.83 6.93 -3.18
N PHE A 364 -2.18 7.87 -2.30
CA PHE A 364 -2.49 7.55 -0.91
C PHE A 364 -3.71 6.64 -0.79
N ALA A 365 -4.77 6.92 -1.56
CA ALA A 365 -5.96 6.09 -1.59
C ALA A 365 -5.66 4.66 -2.04
N ARG A 366 -4.81 4.49 -3.07
CA ARG A 366 -4.39 3.18 -3.56
C ARG A 366 -3.63 2.38 -2.48
N VAL A 367 -2.66 3.01 -1.82
CA VAL A 367 -1.88 2.37 -0.76
C VAL A 367 -2.76 1.96 0.43
N MET A 368 -3.68 2.83 0.83
CA MET A 368 -4.64 2.53 1.90
C MET A 368 -5.61 1.41 1.50
N ALA A 369 -6.01 1.34 0.23
CA ALA A 369 -6.87 0.28 -0.31
C ALA A 369 -6.16 -1.09 -0.30
N ASP A 370 -4.90 -1.12 -0.74
CA ASP A 370 -4.06 -2.32 -0.68
C ASP A 370 -3.89 -2.80 0.76
N ALA A 371 -3.58 -1.87 1.66
CA ALA A 371 -3.41 -2.16 3.07
C ALA A 371 -4.66 -2.78 3.69
N LEU A 372 -5.83 -2.20 3.40
CA LEU A 372 -7.10 -2.70 3.90
C LEU A 372 -7.42 -4.09 3.33
N ALA A 373 -7.14 -4.33 2.05
CA ALA A 373 -7.31 -5.66 1.44
C ALA A 373 -6.39 -6.71 2.08
N VAL A 374 -5.12 -6.38 2.35
CA VAL A 374 -4.19 -7.28 3.06
C VAL A 374 -4.67 -7.56 4.48
N MET A 375 -5.15 -6.55 5.21
CA MET A 375 -5.71 -6.72 6.55
C MET A 375 -6.93 -7.64 6.55
N HIS A 376 -7.88 -7.44 5.64
CA HIS A 376 -9.08 -8.26 5.56
C HIS A 376 -8.76 -9.69 5.11
N TRP A 377 -8.00 -9.86 4.03
CA TRP A 377 -7.97 -11.15 3.32
C TRP A 377 -6.70 -11.97 3.57
N SER A 378 -5.67 -11.38 4.18
CA SER A 378 -4.46 -12.10 4.58
C SER A 378 -4.31 -12.16 6.11
N ALA A 379 -4.62 -11.07 6.82
CA ALA A 379 -4.58 -11.04 8.29
C ALA A 379 -5.90 -11.46 8.95
N ASN A 380 -7.01 -11.45 8.20
CA ASN A 380 -8.37 -11.78 8.68
C ASN A 380 -8.79 -10.93 9.88
N ILE A 381 -8.54 -9.62 9.79
CA ILE A 381 -8.95 -8.63 10.78
C ILE A 381 -9.84 -7.56 10.15
N ASP A 382 -10.62 -6.87 10.97
CA ASP A 382 -11.54 -5.81 10.54
C ASP A 382 -10.89 -4.45 10.23
N GLY A 383 -9.64 -4.23 10.63
CA GLY A 383 -8.96 -2.95 10.47
C GLY A 383 -9.54 -1.82 11.33
N ASN A 384 -10.21 -2.15 12.45
CA ASN A 384 -10.78 -1.14 13.33
C ASN A 384 -9.69 -0.34 14.09
N ASP A 385 -9.85 0.97 14.13
CA ASP A 385 -8.99 2.01 14.72
C ASP A 385 -7.55 2.09 14.17
N VAL A 386 -7.27 1.46 13.01
CA VAL A 386 -5.93 1.54 12.41
C VAL A 386 -5.63 2.96 11.91
N GLU A 387 -4.39 3.40 12.11
CA GLU A 387 -3.93 4.72 11.72
C GLU A 387 -2.93 4.67 10.57
N PHE A 388 -3.05 5.62 9.64
CA PHE A 388 -2.10 5.83 8.55
C PHE A 388 -1.34 7.14 8.73
N VAL A 389 -0.01 7.06 8.79
CA VAL A 389 0.86 8.23 9.02
C VAL A 389 1.99 8.33 8.01
N LEU A 390 2.40 9.56 7.70
CA LEU A 390 3.68 9.83 7.07
C LEU A 390 4.75 10.03 8.15
N GLY A 391 5.83 9.28 8.00
CA GLY A 391 7.03 9.35 8.81
C GLY A 391 8.27 9.35 7.95
N SER A 392 9.42 9.39 8.60
CA SER A 392 10.69 9.10 7.94
C SER A 392 10.81 7.59 7.66
N PRO A 393 11.57 7.20 6.63
CA PRO A 393 11.88 5.80 6.34
C PRO A 393 12.70 5.15 7.46
N PRO A 394 12.68 3.81 7.57
CA PRO A 394 13.48 3.10 8.56
C PRO A 394 14.98 3.22 8.27
N VAL A 395 15.77 3.39 9.33
CA VAL A 395 17.16 3.84 9.21
C VAL A 395 18.10 2.78 8.62
N ASN A 396 17.82 1.51 8.89
CA ASN A 396 18.61 0.39 8.36
C ASN A 396 18.19 -0.03 6.95
N GLY A 397 17.21 0.65 6.32
CA GLY A 397 16.84 0.43 4.92
C GLY A 397 16.32 -0.98 4.58
N ILE A 398 16.20 -1.88 5.57
CA ILE A 398 15.62 -3.21 5.39
C ILE A 398 14.10 -3.04 5.33
N HIS A 399 13.61 -2.65 4.17
CA HIS A 399 12.20 -2.69 3.86
C HIS A 399 11.87 -4.08 3.34
N TYR A 400 10.86 -4.73 3.93
CA TYR A 400 10.27 -5.89 3.28
C TYR A 400 9.85 -5.59 1.84
N ALA A 401 9.35 -4.38 1.49
CA ALA A 401 9.00 -4.01 0.10
C ALA A 401 10.12 -4.17 -0.91
N ASN A 402 11.37 -4.05 -0.48
CA ASN A 402 12.54 -4.22 -1.35
C ASN A 402 13.05 -5.67 -1.32
N GLY A 403 12.53 -6.49 -0.41
CA GLY A 403 12.80 -7.92 -0.33
C GLY A 403 11.76 -8.72 -1.11
N VAL A 404 12.24 -9.60 -1.98
CA VAL A 404 11.42 -10.62 -2.63
C VAL A 404 10.80 -11.51 -1.53
N GLY A 405 9.48 -11.70 -1.55
CA GLY A 405 8.80 -12.52 -0.54
C GLY A 405 9.16 -14.00 -0.65
N GLU A 406 8.98 -14.82 0.39
CA GLU A 406 9.35 -16.26 0.34
C GLU A 406 8.72 -17.00 -0.85
N ARG A 407 7.44 -16.74 -1.11
CA ARG A 407 6.73 -17.34 -2.24
C ARG A 407 7.24 -16.85 -3.59
N GLU A 408 7.64 -15.59 -3.67
CA GLU A 408 8.15 -14.99 -4.90
C GLU A 408 9.60 -15.41 -5.16
N LEU A 409 10.43 -15.57 -4.12
CA LEU A 409 11.76 -16.18 -4.19
C LEU A 409 11.72 -17.59 -4.76
N GLN A 410 10.65 -18.34 -4.53
CA GLN A 410 10.44 -19.68 -5.11
C GLN A 410 10.07 -19.62 -6.60
N LEU A 411 9.55 -18.49 -7.08
CA LEU A 411 9.05 -18.30 -8.45
C LEU A 411 10.02 -17.52 -9.35
N ILE A 412 10.99 -16.81 -8.76
CA ILE A 412 11.98 -16.03 -9.53
C ILE A 412 13.29 -16.79 -9.69
N THR A 413 13.94 -16.60 -10.85
CA THR A 413 15.25 -17.18 -11.13
C THR A 413 16.36 -16.31 -10.54
N LYS A 414 17.56 -16.88 -10.34
CA LYS A 414 18.75 -16.16 -9.85
C LYS A 414 19.12 -14.90 -10.67
N ASP A 415 18.64 -14.81 -11.91
CA ASP A 415 18.92 -13.72 -12.85
C ASP A 415 17.76 -12.71 -12.94
N SER A 416 16.66 -12.95 -12.20
CA SER A 416 15.46 -12.13 -12.22
C SER A 416 15.77 -10.68 -11.82
N PRO A 417 15.26 -9.69 -12.57
CA PRO A 417 15.39 -8.28 -12.21
C PRO A 417 14.70 -7.94 -10.88
N LEU A 418 13.80 -8.79 -10.36
CA LEU A 418 13.23 -8.66 -9.00
C LEU A 418 14.29 -8.82 -7.90
N HIS A 419 15.42 -9.47 -8.17
CA HIS A 419 16.58 -9.46 -7.26
C HIS A 419 17.28 -8.09 -7.20
N ARG A 420 17.06 -7.19 -8.17
CA ARG A 420 17.79 -5.92 -8.32
C ARG A 420 17.18 -4.72 -7.57
N ASN A 421 16.13 -4.89 -6.78
CA ASN A 421 15.49 -3.78 -6.04
C ASN A 421 16.22 -3.32 -4.76
N ALA A 422 17.45 -3.75 -4.53
CA ALA A 422 18.35 -3.01 -3.66
C ALA A 422 18.82 -1.77 -4.44
N ASP A 423 17.93 -0.79 -4.64
CA ASP A 423 18.33 0.53 -5.13
C ASP A 423 19.19 1.17 -4.03
N VAL A 424 20.51 0.99 -4.14
CA VAL A 424 21.51 1.44 -3.17
C VAL A 424 21.79 2.93 -3.39
N ASP A 425 20.82 3.75 -3.78
CA ASP A 425 20.98 5.21 -3.69
C ASP A 425 20.79 5.65 -2.23
N SER A 426 21.79 5.27 -1.43
CA SER A 426 21.83 5.37 0.03
C SER A 426 21.81 6.80 0.58
N ASN A 427 21.78 7.84 -0.25
CA ASN A 427 21.93 9.24 0.19
C ASN A 427 20.65 10.07 0.12
N ALA A 428 19.64 9.62 -0.61
CA ALA A 428 18.38 10.33 -0.84
C ALA A 428 17.20 9.44 -0.43
N GLN A 429 16.47 9.87 0.59
CA GLN A 429 15.33 9.13 1.14
C GLN A 429 14.06 9.99 1.00
N THR A 430 12.92 9.34 0.75
CA THR A 430 11.60 9.99 0.68
C THR A 430 10.81 9.68 1.94
N LEU A 431 9.83 10.51 2.28
CA LEU A 431 8.87 10.17 3.34
C LEU A 431 8.10 8.89 2.96
N THR A 432 7.68 8.14 3.98
CA THR A 432 7.00 6.86 3.79
C THR A 432 5.71 6.80 4.58
N MET A 433 4.73 6.06 4.04
CA MET A 433 3.49 5.78 4.74
C MET A 433 3.68 4.60 5.68
N TRP A 434 3.18 4.73 6.91
CA TRP A 434 3.19 3.72 7.94
C TRP A 434 1.77 3.40 8.39
N LEU A 435 1.53 2.12 8.69
CA LEU A 435 0.30 1.60 9.28
C LEU A 435 0.56 1.16 10.72
N LEU A 436 -0.24 1.65 11.67
CA LEU A 436 -0.10 1.35 13.10
C LEU A 436 -1.44 1.36 13.86
N ASP A 437 -1.35 1.13 15.17
CA ASP A 437 -2.43 1.12 16.18
C ASP A 437 -3.48 0.03 15.94
N PHE A 438 -3.16 -1.19 16.35
CA PHE A 438 -4.01 -2.37 16.10
C PHE A 438 -4.84 -2.79 17.32
N ASN A 439 -4.89 -1.97 18.37
CA ASN A 439 -5.46 -2.36 19.66
C ASN A 439 -6.98 -2.61 19.63
N GLN A 440 -7.72 -2.05 18.68
CA GLN A 440 -9.18 -2.25 18.55
C GLN A 440 -9.58 -3.22 17.42
N CYS A 441 -8.60 -3.75 16.68
CA CYS A 441 -8.87 -4.69 15.60
C CYS A 441 -9.41 -6.01 16.15
N SER A 442 -10.38 -6.59 15.46
CA SER A 442 -10.95 -7.90 15.75
C SER A 442 -10.65 -8.89 14.64
N PHE A 443 -10.31 -10.12 15.01
CA PHE A 443 -10.20 -11.23 14.06
C PHE A 443 -11.57 -11.71 13.63
N PHE A 444 -11.66 -12.20 12.39
CA PHE A 444 -12.80 -12.95 11.89
C PHE A 444 -12.37 -14.27 11.24
N ASP A 445 -13.29 -15.22 11.16
CA ASP A 445 -13.04 -16.50 10.52
C ASP A 445 -13.39 -16.41 9.02
N PRO A 446 -12.39 -16.46 8.10
CA PRO A 446 -12.66 -16.37 6.68
C PRO A 446 -13.42 -17.58 6.14
N THR A 447 -13.43 -18.72 6.84
CA THR A 447 -14.14 -19.94 6.39
C THR A 447 -15.64 -19.87 6.62
N ASN A 448 -16.07 -19.05 7.58
CA ASN A 448 -17.48 -18.84 7.94
C ASN A 448 -17.96 -17.44 7.58
N PHE A 449 -17.33 -16.80 6.60
CA PHE A 449 -17.65 -15.43 6.22
C PHE A 449 -19.11 -15.28 5.81
N GLY A 450 -19.86 -14.50 6.58
CA GLY A 450 -21.27 -14.24 6.36
C GLY A 450 -21.68 -12.81 6.71
N PRO A 451 -22.98 -12.59 6.96
CA PRO A 451 -23.51 -11.26 7.27
C PRO A 451 -22.90 -10.61 8.51
N ASN A 452 -22.45 -11.39 9.50
CA ASN A 452 -21.88 -10.86 10.73
C ASN A 452 -20.46 -10.32 10.50
N GLU A 453 -19.63 -11.06 9.78
CA GLU A 453 -18.27 -10.66 9.41
C GLU A 453 -18.33 -9.46 8.46
N LEU A 454 -19.23 -9.49 7.48
CA LEU A 454 -19.47 -8.35 6.60
C LEU A 454 -19.88 -7.09 7.38
N LYS A 455 -20.75 -7.25 8.39
CA LYS A 455 -21.14 -6.15 9.29
C LYS A 455 -19.95 -5.67 10.12
N LEU A 456 -19.12 -6.57 10.66
CA LEU A 456 -17.91 -6.22 11.41
C LEU A 456 -16.96 -5.34 10.57
N LEU A 457 -16.65 -5.75 9.35
CA LEU A 457 -15.79 -4.97 8.43
C LEU A 457 -16.41 -3.60 8.12
N THR A 458 -17.71 -3.57 7.85
CA THR A 458 -18.44 -2.33 7.52
C THR A 458 -18.44 -1.36 8.70
N ASP A 459 -18.72 -1.86 9.90
CA ASP A 459 -18.75 -1.07 11.12
C ASP A 459 -17.36 -0.48 11.39
N ALA A 460 -16.29 -1.28 11.29
CA ALA A 460 -14.92 -0.81 11.44
C ALA A 460 -14.60 0.35 10.48
N PHE A 461 -14.89 0.20 9.18
CA PHE A 461 -14.69 1.28 8.19
C PHE A 461 -15.38 2.59 8.58
N TRP A 462 -16.57 2.51 9.16
CA TRP A 462 -17.39 3.68 9.49
C TRP A 462 -17.19 4.24 10.89
N PHE A 463 -16.66 3.46 11.82
CA PHE A 463 -16.31 3.89 13.18
C PHE A 463 -14.90 4.45 13.26
N ASN A 464 -14.00 3.98 12.40
CA ASN A 464 -12.69 4.58 12.25
C ASN A 464 -12.82 6.08 12.00
N ASP A 465 -11.85 6.80 12.55
CA ASP A 465 -11.52 8.12 12.05
C ASP A 465 -11.41 8.06 10.51
N PRO A 466 -11.83 9.11 9.80
CA PRO A 466 -11.96 9.14 8.34
C PRO A 466 -10.61 9.16 7.57
N TYR A 467 -9.74 8.17 7.82
CA TYR A 467 -8.50 7.93 7.08
C TYR A 467 -8.81 7.61 5.61
N PHE A 468 -9.76 6.70 5.37
CA PHE A 468 -10.19 6.31 4.03
C PHE A 468 -11.10 7.36 3.38
N PRO A 469 -11.08 7.50 2.04
CA PRO A 469 -12.07 8.30 1.31
C PRO A 469 -13.49 7.86 1.66
N ARG A 470 -14.42 8.81 1.84
CA ARG A 470 -15.81 8.47 2.16
C ARG A 470 -16.63 8.27 0.88
N PRO A 471 -17.47 7.22 0.81
CA PRO A 471 -18.42 7.06 -0.28
C PRO A 471 -19.48 8.17 -0.22
N ILE A 472 -20.09 8.47 -1.36
CA ILE A 472 -21.23 9.38 -1.48
C ILE A 472 -20.93 10.79 -0.91
N SER A 473 -20.09 11.56 -1.61
CA SER A 473 -19.84 12.99 -1.37
C SER A 473 -20.62 13.89 -2.33
N ASP A 474 -20.82 15.16 -1.99
CA ASP A 474 -21.34 16.20 -2.92
C ASP A 474 -20.22 16.80 -3.76
N ILE A 475 -18.97 16.51 -3.41
CA ILE A 475 -17.78 17.00 -4.07
C ILE A 475 -17.35 15.94 -5.08
N SER A 476 -17.27 16.32 -6.35
CA SER A 476 -16.91 15.42 -7.46
C SER A 476 -15.51 14.81 -7.28
N ALA A 477 -14.56 15.57 -6.72
CA ALA A 477 -13.22 15.09 -6.40
C ALA A 477 -13.24 13.94 -5.38
N ASP A 478 -14.03 14.05 -4.31
CA ASP A 478 -14.19 12.98 -3.31
C ASP A 478 -14.84 11.74 -3.93
N GLN A 479 -15.83 11.90 -4.81
CA GLN A 479 -16.45 10.78 -5.53
C GLN A 479 -15.46 10.07 -6.45
N ALA A 480 -14.56 10.82 -7.11
CA ALA A 480 -13.50 10.25 -7.92
C ALA A 480 -12.48 9.49 -7.05
N LEU A 481 -12.10 10.08 -5.91
CA LEU A 481 -11.16 9.46 -4.98
C LEU A 481 -11.72 8.18 -4.33
N TRP A 482 -13.02 8.16 -4.00
CA TRP A 482 -13.70 6.95 -3.54
C TRP A 482 -13.69 5.84 -4.60
N ARG A 483 -13.98 6.17 -5.87
CA ARG A 483 -13.93 5.19 -6.97
C ARG A 483 -12.55 4.59 -7.12
N GLU A 484 -11.51 5.44 -7.10
CA GLU A 484 -10.12 4.98 -7.14
C GLU A 484 -9.80 4.02 -5.98
N PHE A 485 -10.21 4.36 -4.75
CA PHE A 485 -10.05 3.50 -3.59
C PHE A 485 -10.79 2.17 -3.74
N ALA A 486 -12.06 2.21 -4.15
CA ALA A 486 -12.90 1.02 -4.28
C ALA A 486 -12.37 0.08 -5.38
N ASP A 487 -12.03 0.63 -6.55
CA ASP A 487 -11.49 -0.14 -7.67
C ASP A 487 -10.15 -0.78 -7.28
N ARG A 488 -9.25 -0.04 -6.62
CA ARG A 488 -7.98 -0.58 -6.14
C ARG A 488 -8.17 -1.63 -5.05
N TYR A 489 -9.08 -1.42 -4.11
CA TYR A 489 -9.39 -2.40 -3.05
C TYR A 489 -9.90 -3.71 -3.65
N LEU A 490 -10.79 -3.64 -4.65
CA LEU A 490 -11.30 -4.83 -5.34
C LEU A 490 -10.21 -5.54 -6.13
N TYR A 491 -9.35 -4.79 -6.83
CA TYR A 491 -8.17 -5.33 -7.50
C TYR A 491 -7.26 -6.06 -6.51
N ALA A 492 -6.84 -5.40 -5.42
CA ALA A 492 -5.97 -5.98 -4.41
C ALA A 492 -6.59 -7.22 -3.77
N SER A 493 -7.88 -7.16 -3.45
CA SER A 493 -8.62 -8.30 -2.90
C SER A 493 -8.65 -9.49 -3.86
N SER A 494 -8.75 -9.27 -5.18
CA SER A 494 -8.72 -10.35 -6.18
C SER A 494 -7.39 -11.12 -6.24
N ARG A 495 -6.30 -10.50 -5.76
CA ARG A 495 -4.98 -11.14 -5.63
C ARG A 495 -4.86 -11.99 -4.36
N LEU A 496 -5.78 -11.81 -3.41
CA LEU A 496 -5.73 -12.41 -2.08
C LEU A 496 -6.86 -13.44 -1.84
N THR A 497 -8.00 -13.29 -2.51
CA THR A 497 -9.16 -14.17 -2.35
C THR A 497 -10.02 -14.24 -3.62
N GLU A 498 -10.61 -15.41 -3.86
CA GLU A 498 -11.62 -15.63 -4.92
C GLU A 498 -13.06 -15.39 -4.43
N SER A 499 -13.22 -15.02 -3.15
CA SER A 499 -14.53 -14.77 -2.54
C SER A 499 -15.23 -13.56 -3.17
N LYS A 500 -16.56 -13.53 -3.09
CA LYS A 500 -17.37 -12.36 -3.42
C LYS A 500 -17.44 -11.33 -2.29
N ALA A 501 -16.92 -11.67 -1.11
CA ALA A 501 -16.90 -10.82 0.08
C ALA A 501 -16.34 -9.39 -0.17
N PRO A 502 -15.27 -9.18 -0.97
CA PRO A 502 -14.77 -7.84 -1.25
C PRO A 502 -15.79 -6.93 -1.94
N ALA A 503 -16.50 -7.45 -2.93
CA ALA A 503 -17.56 -6.70 -3.63
C ALA A 503 -18.75 -6.43 -2.71
N GLN A 504 -19.14 -7.41 -1.89
CA GLN A 504 -20.20 -7.22 -0.88
C GLN A 504 -19.82 -6.14 0.15
N PHE A 505 -18.56 -6.10 0.56
CA PHE A 505 -18.04 -5.09 1.48
C PHE A 505 -18.13 -3.67 0.91
N ILE A 506 -17.63 -3.44 -0.31
CA ILE A 506 -17.74 -2.13 -0.98
C ILE A 506 -19.20 -1.70 -1.12
N GLN A 507 -20.06 -2.60 -1.60
CA GLN A 507 -21.49 -2.32 -1.73
C GLN A 507 -22.13 -1.94 -0.38
N THR A 508 -21.83 -2.68 0.69
CA THR A 508 -22.41 -2.43 2.01
C THR A 508 -21.94 -1.08 2.59
N ILE A 509 -20.68 -0.71 2.36
CA ILE A 509 -20.16 0.61 2.73
C ILE A 509 -20.91 1.73 1.99
N GLU A 510 -21.12 1.61 0.69
CA GLU A 510 -21.84 2.62 -0.10
C GLU A 510 -23.30 2.76 0.33
N GLU A 511 -23.98 1.64 0.59
CA GLU A 511 -25.35 1.62 1.11
C GLU A 511 -25.45 2.29 2.49
N GLU A 512 -24.50 2.01 3.38
CA GLU A 512 -24.43 2.65 4.70
C GLU A 512 -24.13 4.14 4.59
N GLY A 513 -23.25 4.54 3.66
CA GLY A 513 -22.97 5.95 3.36
C GLY A 513 -24.21 6.70 2.88
N ALA A 514 -24.99 6.10 1.99
CA ALA A 514 -26.26 6.65 1.52
C ALA A 514 -27.26 6.82 2.68
N LYS A 515 -27.39 5.83 3.57
CA LYS A 515 -28.25 5.92 4.77
C LYS A 515 -27.81 7.07 5.69
N ARG A 516 -26.52 7.17 5.98
CA ARG A 516 -25.96 8.25 6.82
C ARG A 516 -26.22 9.63 6.24
N ARG A 517 -26.01 9.79 4.93
CA ARG A 517 -26.29 11.05 4.22
C ARG A 517 -27.78 11.41 4.25
N ALA A 518 -28.66 10.45 4.00
CA ALA A 518 -30.11 10.67 4.08
C ALA A 518 -30.54 11.12 5.50
N LYS A 519 -29.91 10.57 6.55
CA LYS A 519 -30.16 10.98 7.93
C LYS A 519 -29.75 12.44 8.19
N VAL A 520 -28.58 12.85 7.72
CA VAL A 520 -28.09 14.25 7.81
C VAL A 520 -29.02 15.20 7.07
N ALA A 521 -29.45 14.86 5.85
CA ALA A 521 -30.37 15.68 5.08
C ALA A 521 -31.73 15.87 5.77
N LYS A 522 -32.19 14.86 6.52
CA LYS A 522 -33.48 14.88 7.22
C LYS A 522 -33.46 15.57 8.60
N HIS A 523 -32.36 15.50 9.34
CA HIS A 523 -32.32 15.93 10.75
C HIS A 523 -31.22 16.95 11.06
N GLY A 524 -30.48 17.45 10.06
CA GLY A 524 -29.36 18.36 10.25
C GLY A 524 -28.08 17.67 10.74
N LYS A 525 -26.94 18.37 10.68
CA LYS A 525 -25.60 17.82 11.02
C LYS A 525 -25.48 17.32 12.47
N ASP A 526 -26.22 17.92 13.40
CA ASP A 526 -26.19 17.57 14.83
C ASP A 526 -26.78 16.17 15.13
N SER A 527 -27.52 15.59 14.18
CA SER A 527 -28.13 14.27 14.31
C SER A 527 -27.16 13.09 14.11
N LEU A 528 -25.95 13.34 13.59
CA LEU A 528 -24.93 12.32 13.36
C LEU A 528 -24.15 12.00 14.65
N PHE A 529 -23.81 13.03 15.45
CA PHE A 529 -23.08 12.86 16.72
C PHE A 529 -23.95 12.18 17.80
N GLY A 530 -25.26 12.42 17.81
CA GLY A 530 -26.19 11.73 18.71
C GLY A 530 -26.44 10.26 18.37
N ALA A 531 -26.01 9.80 17.18
CA ALA A 531 -26.21 8.43 16.72
C ALA A 531 -24.99 7.52 16.90
N LEU A 532 -23.83 8.10 17.23
CA LEU A 532 -22.57 7.38 17.49
C LEU A 532 -22.29 7.22 19.01
N ALA A 533 -23.16 7.77 19.86
CA ALA A 533 -23.06 7.71 21.32
C ALA A 533 -24.14 6.79 21.96
N GLY A 534 -24.80 5.94 21.16
CA GLY A 534 -25.88 5.04 21.60
C GLY A 534 -25.57 3.58 21.32
#